data_AF-W5WK98-F1
#
_entry.id   AF-W5WK98-F1
#
_cell.length_a   1.000
_cell.length_b   1.000
_cell.length_c   1.000
_cell.angle_alpha   90.00
_cell.angle_beta   90.00
_cell.angle_gamma   90.00
#
_symmetry.space_group_name_H-M   'P 1'
#
loop_
_entity.id
_entity.type
_entity.pdbx_description
1 polymer ?
#
loop_
_entity_poly.entity_id
_entity_poly.type
_entity_poly.pdbx_seq_one_letter_code
_entity_poly.pdbx_strand_id
1 'polypeptide(L)'
;MPVAWRGWCERQGWQRQADAGWELLGLTPAPSGFDAAALLAGTRFGLPDFPADLLPIEQLPERQLACIRVDGRDDPPVVIVDLDDPRTWQESQPPAFKRFSHYADDFMDQAHALRRVADFLRRRQADIKSGRRPAGQAPRPDDWRVYRFCSQNVVVAMVLLRFNRDDNVLDVGACLITALSALDPDAPARALCTLLLAEAYRSGGDLSFRFVRGTGRTAPASMPRALCRWAERVGVALDRRRGKIDRDTALRLFIEAVNVGDELRGRLRASQESAAAICHGIASGLWHPAEVEILLAWSTAPGSTLRGLTNPIDRARYACDILDVRAAMLVAAAHRRIAAGDDEALLDAEDAGQQVGLSADGDRTCCLTADRIDLTDWLLGGPSAFPTTQMRLTVADAEPDQLEEVFHVAIDRLAQVNGAAAVLCPRDILSSNETRRERIVSAADRAGVMILVAPEYTPGMTIRAAGKLTRARTARQ
;
A
#
# COMPACT_ATOMS: atom_id res chain seq x y z
N MET A 1 -38.21 3.36 15.73
CA MET A 1 -37.41 2.22 15.23
C MET A 1 -37.39 2.27 13.72
N PRO A 2 -36.21 2.33 13.10
CA PRO A 2 -36.06 2.38 11.65
C PRO A 2 -36.71 1.19 10.94
N VAL A 3 -37.43 1.44 9.84
CA VAL A 3 -38.15 0.42 9.07
C VAL A 3 -37.19 -0.61 8.48
N ALA A 4 -36.05 -0.20 7.94
CA ALA A 4 -35.07 -1.08 7.33
C ALA A 4 -34.47 -2.09 8.33
N TRP A 5 -34.11 -1.62 9.54
CA TRP A 5 -33.57 -2.49 10.58
C TRP A 5 -34.62 -3.41 11.19
N ARG A 6 -35.85 -2.92 11.41
CA ARG A 6 -36.97 -3.78 11.82
C ARG A 6 -37.22 -4.90 10.81
N GLY A 7 -37.32 -4.54 9.52
CA GLY A 7 -37.51 -5.51 8.45
C GLY A 7 -36.35 -6.50 8.33
N TRP A 8 -35.12 -6.09 8.63
CA TRP A 8 -33.98 -7.01 8.72
C TRP A 8 -34.13 -7.98 9.89
N CYS A 9 -34.49 -7.50 11.08
CA CYS A 9 -34.74 -8.34 12.25
C CYS A 9 -35.84 -9.39 11.98
N GLU A 10 -36.93 -8.98 11.33
CA GLU A 10 -38.06 -9.87 10.97
C GLU A 10 -37.67 -10.92 9.93
N ARG A 11 -36.89 -10.55 8.90
CA ARG A 11 -36.53 -11.47 7.79
C ARG A 11 -35.38 -12.41 8.12
N GLN A 12 -34.35 -11.90 8.79
CA GLN A 12 -33.06 -12.57 8.91
C GLN A 12 -32.77 -13.06 10.32
N GLY A 13 -33.58 -12.65 11.32
CA GLY A 13 -33.21 -12.64 12.72
C GLY A 13 -32.38 -13.86 13.10
N TRP A 14 -31.10 -13.64 13.47
CA TRP A 14 -30.11 -14.49 14.17
C TRP A 14 -29.92 -15.94 13.71
N GLN A 15 -31.00 -16.66 13.42
CA GLN A 15 -31.12 -18.08 13.09
C GLN A 15 -30.30 -18.52 11.88
N ARG A 16 -29.71 -17.59 11.12
CA ARG A 16 -28.75 -17.91 10.05
C ARG A 16 -27.29 -17.55 10.37
N GLN A 17 -26.95 -17.08 11.58
CA GLN A 17 -25.62 -16.56 11.96
C GLN A 17 -24.78 -17.45 12.89
N ALA A 18 -25.27 -18.64 13.27
CA ALA A 18 -24.83 -19.39 14.46
C ALA A 18 -23.36 -19.86 14.58
N ASP A 19 -22.46 -19.63 13.64
CA ASP A 19 -21.09 -20.15 13.73
C ASP A 19 -20.05 -19.13 13.24
N ALA A 20 -19.49 -18.32 14.16
CA ALA A 20 -18.14 -17.71 14.09
C ALA A 20 -17.87 -16.58 15.10
N GLY A 21 -18.80 -16.21 15.99
CA GLY A 21 -18.60 -15.06 16.90
C GLY A 21 -18.67 -13.70 16.21
N TRP A 22 -19.31 -13.64 15.04
CA TRP A 22 -19.54 -12.40 14.29
C TRP A 22 -21.04 -12.23 14.09
N GLU A 23 -21.62 -11.23 14.76
CA GLU A 23 -23.07 -11.14 14.98
C GLU A 23 -23.58 -9.72 14.70
N LEU A 24 -24.66 -9.63 13.93
CA LEU A 24 -25.42 -8.40 13.75
C LEU A 24 -26.62 -8.45 14.69
N LEU A 25 -26.66 -7.56 15.67
CA LEU A 25 -27.64 -7.53 16.74
C LEU A 25 -28.97 -6.93 16.25
N GLY A 26 -30.05 -7.63 16.57
CA GLY A 26 -31.43 -7.23 16.35
C GLY A 26 -32.21 -7.08 17.66
N LEU A 27 -33.49 -7.49 17.65
CA LEU A 27 -34.43 -7.38 18.77
C LEU A 27 -34.60 -8.62 19.68
N THR A 28 -34.10 -9.80 19.29
CA THR A 28 -34.10 -11.00 20.16
C THR A 28 -32.68 -11.29 20.64
N PRO A 29 -32.33 -12.27 21.48
CA PRO A 29 -30.92 -12.50 21.79
C PRO A 29 -30.12 -13.26 20.70
N ALA A 30 -28.81 -13.03 20.63
CA ALA A 30 -27.86 -13.77 19.80
C ALA A 30 -27.46 -15.12 20.38
N PRO A 31 -26.74 -15.94 19.59
CA PRO A 31 -25.95 -17.04 20.15
C PRO A 31 -25.03 -16.59 21.30
N SER A 32 -24.45 -15.38 21.23
CA SER A 32 -23.70 -14.77 22.35
C SER A 32 -24.55 -14.42 23.59
N GLY A 33 -25.88 -14.45 23.47
CA GLY A 33 -26.82 -14.06 24.52
C GLY A 33 -27.13 -12.57 24.56
N PHE A 34 -26.48 -11.74 23.74
CA PHE A 34 -26.72 -10.29 23.69
C PHE A 34 -27.76 -9.92 22.64
N ASP A 35 -28.49 -8.85 22.89
CA ASP A 35 -29.27 -8.16 21.87
C ASP A 35 -28.89 -6.69 21.78
N ALA A 36 -29.43 -5.97 20.77
CA ALA A 36 -29.09 -4.56 20.60
C ALA A 36 -29.49 -3.72 21.83
N ALA A 37 -30.56 -4.11 22.53
CA ALA A 37 -31.00 -3.45 23.76
C ALA A 37 -30.11 -3.78 24.96
N ALA A 38 -29.67 -5.03 25.10
CA ALA A 38 -28.75 -5.48 26.13
C ALA A 38 -27.37 -4.84 25.96
N LEU A 39 -26.87 -4.75 24.72
CA LEU A 39 -25.63 -4.06 24.42
C LEU A 39 -25.75 -2.56 24.73
N LEU A 40 -26.84 -1.90 24.29
CA LEU A 40 -27.09 -0.49 24.62
C LEU A 40 -27.16 -0.24 26.13
N ALA A 41 -27.87 -1.08 26.87
CA ALA A 41 -27.99 -0.97 28.32
C ALA A 41 -26.63 -1.15 29.02
N GLY A 42 -25.85 -2.15 28.60
CA GLY A 42 -24.49 -2.37 29.10
C GLY A 42 -23.55 -1.20 28.80
N THR A 43 -23.60 -0.67 27.56
CA THR A 43 -22.81 0.50 27.17
C THR A 43 -23.18 1.72 28.01
N ARG A 44 -24.46 2.04 28.19
CA ARG A 44 -24.89 3.19 29.02
C ARG A 44 -24.60 3.02 30.50
N PHE A 45 -24.57 1.77 31.00
CA PHE A 45 -24.16 1.51 32.37
C PHE A 45 -22.67 1.84 32.58
N GLY A 46 -21.81 1.49 31.62
CA GLY A 46 -20.38 1.82 31.66
C GLY A 46 -20.03 3.26 31.25
N LEU A 47 -20.85 3.86 30.37
CA LEU A 47 -20.66 5.17 29.77
C LEU A 47 -22.00 5.93 29.78
N PRO A 48 -22.36 6.60 30.90
CA PRO A 48 -23.65 7.27 31.05
C PRO A 48 -23.93 8.34 29.99
N ASP A 49 -22.87 8.95 29.44
CA ASP A 49 -22.95 9.99 28.40
C ASP A 49 -23.08 9.41 26.97
N PHE A 50 -23.20 8.09 26.81
CA PHE A 50 -23.35 7.47 25.50
C PHE A 50 -24.65 7.96 24.81
N PRO A 51 -24.58 8.50 23.57
CA PRO A 51 -25.68 9.25 22.97
C PRO A 51 -27.03 8.51 22.92
N ALA A 52 -28.10 9.30 23.07
CA ALA A 52 -29.48 8.81 23.09
C ALA A 52 -29.91 8.21 21.74
N ASP A 53 -29.38 8.77 20.66
CA ASP A 53 -29.72 8.53 19.25
C ASP A 53 -28.85 7.45 18.60
N LEU A 54 -27.88 6.88 19.32
CA LEU A 54 -27.04 5.79 18.81
C LEU A 54 -27.55 4.44 19.34
N LEU A 55 -27.81 3.53 18.40
CA LEU A 55 -28.22 2.16 18.69
C LEU A 55 -27.13 1.20 18.23
N PRO A 56 -26.39 0.55 19.15
CA PRO A 56 -25.35 -0.39 18.78
C PRO A 56 -25.95 -1.66 18.17
N ILE A 57 -25.40 -2.05 17.02
CA ILE A 57 -25.86 -3.20 16.23
C ILE A 57 -24.76 -4.23 16.00
N GLU A 58 -23.49 -3.91 16.24
CA GLU A 58 -22.39 -4.88 16.16
C GLU A 58 -21.25 -4.45 17.08
N GLN A 59 -20.63 -5.41 17.75
CA GLN A 59 -19.38 -5.20 18.46
C GLN A 59 -18.21 -5.46 17.51
N LEU A 60 -17.38 -4.44 17.31
CA LEU A 60 -16.18 -4.50 16.49
C LEU A 60 -14.94 -4.71 17.40
N PRO A 61 -13.78 -5.07 16.82
CA PRO A 61 -12.51 -5.13 17.56
C PRO A 61 -12.18 -3.80 18.27
N GLU A 62 -11.22 -3.83 19.19
CA GLU A 62 -10.66 -2.61 19.82
C GLU A 62 -11.71 -1.72 20.49
N ARG A 63 -12.71 -2.32 21.14
CA ARG A 63 -13.78 -1.58 21.85
C ARG A 63 -14.57 -0.64 20.92
N GLN A 64 -14.64 -0.94 19.63
CA GLN A 64 -15.47 -0.21 18.68
C GLN A 64 -16.88 -0.81 18.58
N LEU A 65 -17.86 0.02 18.24
CA LEU A 65 -19.24 -0.38 17.98
C LEU A 65 -19.69 0.14 16.61
N ALA A 66 -20.39 -0.68 15.84
CA ALA A 66 -21.20 -0.17 14.74
C ALA A 66 -22.56 0.23 15.30
N CYS A 67 -22.96 1.48 15.07
CA CYS A 67 -24.20 2.04 15.60
C CYS A 67 -25.08 2.58 14.49
N ILE A 68 -26.39 2.32 14.58
CA ILE A 68 -27.40 3.05 13.81
C ILE A 68 -27.59 4.42 14.44
N ARG A 69 -27.50 5.49 13.65
CA ARG A 69 -27.91 6.84 14.09
C ARG A 69 -29.40 7.04 13.84
N VAL A 70 -30.19 7.12 14.91
CA VAL A 70 -31.65 7.21 14.86
C VAL A 70 -32.05 8.66 14.57
N ASP A 71 -32.04 9.03 13.30
CA ASP A 71 -32.33 10.40 12.82
C ASP A 71 -33.70 10.55 12.16
N GLY A 72 -34.61 9.59 12.41
CA GLY A 72 -35.96 9.58 11.85
C GLY A 72 -36.08 9.03 10.43
N ARG A 73 -34.98 8.71 9.73
CA ARG A 73 -35.04 8.04 8.42
C ARG A 73 -35.47 6.57 8.55
N ASP A 74 -36.13 6.07 7.49
CA ASP A 74 -36.51 4.65 7.39
C ASP A 74 -35.30 3.72 7.26
N ASP A 75 -34.25 4.20 6.59
CA ASP A 75 -32.98 3.51 6.38
C ASP A 75 -31.82 4.42 6.82
N PRO A 76 -31.62 4.54 8.15
CA PRO A 76 -30.67 5.46 8.77
C PRO A 76 -29.23 5.08 8.45
N PRO A 77 -28.27 5.97 8.69
CA PRO A 77 -26.87 5.67 8.47
C PRO A 77 -26.31 4.80 9.60
N VAL A 78 -25.18 4.16 9.31
CA VAL A 78 -24.36 3.46 10.30
C VAL A 78 -23.08 4.24 10.51
N VAL A 79 -22.74 4.48 11.78
CA VAL A 79 -21.50 5.13 12.23
C VAL A 79 -20.67 4.10 13.00
N ILE A 80 -19.35 4.26 12.98
CA ILE A 80 -18.44 3.45 13.78
C ILE A 80 -17.95 4.30 14.95
N VAL A 81 -18.22 3.83 16.16
CA VAL A 81 -17.97 4.52 17.41
C VAL A 81 -16.81 3.84 18.12
N ASP A 82 -15.79 4.60 18.48
CA ASP A 82 -14.70 4.15 19.33
C ASP A 82 -15.04 4.48 20.79
N LEU A 83 -15.19 3.47 21.64
CA LEU A 83 -15.58 3.69 23.05
C LEU A 83 -14.47 4.34 23.88
N ASP A 84 -13.24 4.44 23.37
CA ASP A 84 -12.12 5.11 24.03
C ASP A 84 -11.91 6.55 23.51
N ASP A 85 -12.59 6.96 22.44
CA ASP A 85 -12.60 8.35 21.93
C ASP A 85 -14.02 8.93 21.82
N PRO A 86 -14.48 9.72 22.81
CA PRO A 86 -15.81 10.35 22.80
C PRO A 86 -16.06 11.29 21.60
N ARG A 87 -15.01 11.77 20.92
CA ARG A 87 -15.17 12.60 19.71
C ARG A 87 -15.82 11.82 18.58
N THR A 88 -15.65 10.50 18.57
CA THR A 88 -16.30 9.62 17.59
C THR A 88 -17.80 9.47 17.82
N TRP A 89 -18.36 9.97 18.94
CA TRP A 89 -19.79 9.87 19.24
C TRP A 89 -20.55 11.15 18.82
N GLN A 90 -19.84 12.18 18.38
CA GLN A 90 -20.41 13.47 18.06
C GLN A 90 -21.25 13.43 16.77
N GLU A 91 -22.29 14.27 16.72
CA GLU A 91 -23.25 14.36 15.61
C GLU A 91 -22.56 14.69 14.26
N SER A 92 -21.43 15.39 14.31
CA SER A 92 -20.61 15.75 13.14
C SER A 92 -19.83 14.58 12.52
N GLN A 93 -19.77 13.41 13.16
CA GLN A 93 -19.02 12.28 12.62
C GLN A 93 -19.65 11.80 11.29
N PRO A 94 -18.86 11.69 10.21
CA PRO A 94 -19.36 11.20 8.93
C PRO A 94 -19.79 9.73 9.05
N PRO A 95 -20.90 9.34 8.42
CA PRO A 95 -21.37 7.97 8.49
C PRO A 95 -20.47 7.02 7.69
N ALA A 96 -20.08 5.90 8.31
CA ALA A 96 -19.39 4.82 7.62
C ALA A 96 -20.25 4.23 6.48
N PHE A 97 -21.57 4.16 6.71
CA PHE A 97 -22.54 3.78 5.70
C PHE A 97 -23.70 4.76 5.70
N LYS A 98 -24.06 5.29 4.52
CA LYS A 98 -25.20 6.21 4.37
C LYS A 98 -26.56 5.57 4.69
N ARG A 99 -26.63 4.23 4.71
CA ARG A 99 -27.84 3.41 4.86
C ARG A 99 -27.52 2.11 5.60
N PHE A 100 -28.37 1.73 6.54
CA PHE A 100 -28.29 0.47 7.28
C PHE A 100 -28.46 -0.74 6.36
N SER A 101 -29.36 -0.69 5.37
CA SER A 101 -29.54 -1.80 4.42
C SER A 101 -28.23 -2.16 3.69
N HIS A 102 -27.41 -1.16 3.36
CA HIS A 102 -26.12 -1.38 2.73
C HIS A 102 -25.11 -2.01 3.70
N TYR A 103 -25.13 -1.60 4.97
CA TYR A 103 -24.32 -2.21 6.02
C TYR A 103 -24.69 -3.67 6.22
N ALA A 104 -25.98 -3.97 6.38
CA ALA A 104 -26.48 -5.31 6.60
C ALA A 104 -26.15 -6.26 5.43
N ASP A 105 -26.25 -5.78 4.19
CA ASP A 105 -25.83 -6.55 3.01
C ASP A 105 -24.31 -6.85 3.02
N ASP A 106 -23.49 -5.86 3.37
CA ASP A 106 -22.02 -6.00 3.45
C ASP A 106 -21.65 -6.99 4.57
N PHE A 107 -22.30 -6.86 5.73
CA PHE A 107 -22.17 -7.80 6.85
C PHE A 107 -22.49 -9.23 6.42
N MET A 108 -23.61 -9.45 5.71
CA MET A 108 -23.98 -10.79 5.26
C MET A 108 -22.99 -11.35 4.23
N ASP A 109 -22.49 -10.54 3.30
CA ASP A 109 -21.44 -10.93 2.35
C ASP A 109 -20.17 -11.38 3.10
N GLN A 110 -19.75 -10.60 4.10
CA GLN A 110 -18.57 -10.87 4.93
C GLN A 110 -18.76 -12.13 5.79
N ALA A 111 -19.90 -12.30 6.46
CA ALA A 111 -20.22 -13.49 7.23
C ALA A 111 -20.22 -14.75 6.36
N HIS A 112 -20.76 -14.68 5.14
CA HIS A 112 -20.70 -15.78 4.18
C HIS A 112 -19.27 -16.08 3.72
N ALA A 113 -18.44 -15.05 3.50
CA ALA A 113 -17.04 -15.24 3.17
C ALA A 113 -16.27 -15.91 4.32
N LEU A 114 -16.48 -15.47 5.56
CA LEU A 114 -15.85 -16.04 6.74
C LEU A 114 -16.18 -17.53 6.89
N ARG A 115 -17.47 -17.90 6.76
CA ARG A 115 -17.87 -19.32 6.80
C ARG A 115 -17.21 -20.14 5.72
N ARG A 116 -17.14 -19.64 4.48
CA ARG A 116 -16.45 -20.35 3.38
C ARG A 116 -14.98 -20.59 3.71
N VAL A 117 -14.30 -19.61 4.29
CA VAL A 117 -12.90 -19.75 4.72
C VAL A 117 -12.79 -20.75 5.86
N ALA A 118 -13.62 -20.63 6.91
CA ALA A 118 -13.63 -21.55 8.04
C ALA A 118 -13.90 -23.01 7.62
N ASP A 119 -14.89 -23.23 6.75
CA ASP A 119 -15.22 -24.55 6.21
C ASP A 119 -14.08 -25.14 5.37
N PHE A 120 -13.40 -24.29 4.59
CA PHE A 120 -12.22 -24.70 3.86
C PHE A 120 -11.10 -25.13 4.80
N LEU A 121 -10.78 -24.32 5.82
CA LEU A 121 -9.73 -24.62 6.80
C LEU A 121 -10.04 -25.88 7.61
N ARG A 122 -11.30 -26.07 8.06
CA ARG A 122 -11.74 -27.28 8.76
C ARG A 122 -11.56 -28.54 7.91
N ARG A 123 -12.00 -28.52 6.65
CA ARG A 123 -11.81 -29.64 5.71
C ARG A 123 -10.33 -29.93 5.48
N ARG A 124 -9.53 -28.89 5.26
CA ARG A 124 -8.08 -29.04 5.03
C ARG A 124 -7.36 -29.60 6.24
N GLN A 125 -7.75 -29.21 7.45
CA GLN A 125 -7.21 -29.78 8.69
C GLN A 125 -7.61 -31.26 8.84
N ALA A 126 -8.84 -31.63 8.47
CA ALA A 126 -9.29 -33.02 8.46
C ALA A 126 -8.52 -33.88 7.42
N ASP A 127 -8.23 -33.34 6.23
CA ASP A 127 -7.44 -34.03 5.21
C ASP A 127 -5.99 -34.26 5.67
N ILE A 128 -5.40 -33.31 6.39
CA ILE A 128 -4.07 -33.48 7.01
C ILE A 128 -4.12 -34.55 8.10
N LYS A 129 -5.10 -34.47 9.02
CA LYS A 129 -5.26 -35.46 10.11
C LYS A 129 -5.50 -36.88 9.60
N SER A 130 -6.18 -37.03 8.47
CA SER A 130 -6.47 -38.33 7.84
C SER A 130 -5.35 -38.84 6.93
N GLY A 131 -4.25 -38.08 6.75
CA GLY A 131 -3.13 -38.46 5.88
C GLY A 131 -3.42 -38.34 4.38
N ARG A 132 -4.60 -37.85 3.98
CA ARG A 132 -4.92 -37.55 2.57
C ARG A 132 -4.05 -36.43 2.00
N ARG A 133 -3.50 -35.59 2.89
CA ARG A 133 -2.56 -34.53 2.55
C ARG A 133 -1.37 -34.55 3.51
N PRO A 134 -0.12 -34.45 3.03
CA PRO A 134 1.04 -34.35 3.91
C PRO A 134 0.99 -33.06 4.74
N ALA A 135 1.32 -33.19 6.03
CA ALA A 135 1.52 -32.05 6.92
C ALA A 135 2.76 -31.25 6.50
N GLY A 136 2.74 -29.92 6.68
CA GLY A 136 3.90 -29.05 6.45
C GLY A 136 4.20 -28.70 4.99
N GLN A 137 3.50 -29.30 4.01
CA GLN A 137 3.68 -28.91 2.61
C GLN A 137 2.96 -27.59 2.30
N ALA A 138 3.72 -26.58 1.85
CA ALA A 138 3.17 -25.32 1.39
C ALA A 138 2.20 -25.55 0.20
N PRO A 139 1.04 -24.86 0.17
CA PRO A 139 0.16 -24.89 -1.01
C PRO A 139 0.91 -24.42 -2.25
N ARG A 140 0.74 -25.14 -3.35
CA ARG A 140 1.18 -24.67 -4.67
C ARG A 140 0.29 -23.50 -5.12
N PRO A 141 0.73 -22.65 -6.06
CA PRO A 141 -0.06 -21.53 -6.54
C PRO A 141 -1.44 -21.92 -7.11
N ASP A 142 -1.53 -23.11 -7.71
CA ASP A 142 -2.73 -23.70 -8.31
C ASP A 142 -3.67 -24.40 -7.30
N ASP A 143 -3.25 -24.50 -6.03
CA ASP A 143 -4.07 -24.98 -4.94
C ASP A 143 -4.76 -23.81 -4.21
N TRP A 144 -5.91 -24.09 -3.62
CA TRP A 144 -6.62 -23.13 -2.78
C TRP A 144 -5.78 -22.80 -1.53
N ARG A 145 -5.64 -21.51 -1.26
CA ARG A 145 -4.84 -20.95 -0.17
C ARG A 145 -5.54 -19.77 0.46
N VAL A 146 -5.38 -19.63 1.77
CA VAL A 146 -5.97 -18.55 2.57
C VAL A 146 -4.86 -17.59 2.97
N TYR A 147 -5.08 -16.31 2.72
CA TYR A 147 -4.29 -15.22 3.27
C TYR A 147 -5.10 -14.47 4.30
N ARG A 148 -4.44 -14.07 5.38
CA ARG A 148 -5.00 -13.26 6.46
C ARG A 148 -4.12 -12.04 6.64
N PHE A 149 -4.72 -10.87 6.57
CA PHE A 149 -4.06 -9.59 6.83
C PHE A 149 -4.42 -9.13 8.21
N CYS A 150 -3.40 -8.75 8.98
CA CYS A 150 -3.59 -8.20 10.31
C CYS A 150 -2.85 -6.87 10.45
N SER A 151 -3.46 -5.91 11.13
CA SER A 151 -2.77 -4.75 11.70
C SER A 151 -2.88 -4.84 13.21
N GLN A 152 -1.75 -4.80 13.94
CA GLN A 152 -1.71 -4.85 15.41
C GLN A 152 -2.58 -5.96 16.05
N ASN A 153 -2.61 -7.16 15.44
CA ASN A 153 -3.43 -8.33 15.80
C ASN A 153 -4.92 -8.29 15.39
N VAL A 154 -5.40 -7.21 14.77
CA VAL A 154 -6.76 -7.13 14.22
C VAL A 154 -6.78 -7.60 12.78
N VAL A 155 -7.70 -8.52 12.44
CA VAL A 155 -7.86 -8.99 11.05
C VAL A 155 -8.53 -7.90 10.20
N VAL A 156 -7.79 -7.36 9.24
CA VAL A 156 -8.27 -6.31 8.32
C VAL A 156 -8.85 -6.88 7.03
N ALA A 157 -8.34 -8.05 6.60
CA ALA A 157 -8.85 -8.75 5.44
C ALA A 157 -8.52 -10.24 5.50
N MET A 158 -9.34 -11.05 4.84
CA MET A 158 -9.10 -12.48 4.65
C MET A 158 -9.55 -12.90 3.26
N VAL A 159 -8.73 -13.69 2.57
CA VAL A 159 -9.01 -14.08 1.20
C VAL A 159 -8.64 -15.54 0.95
N LEU A 160 -9.52 -16.24 0.24
CA LEU A 160 -9.31 -17.60 -0.26
C LEU A 160 -9.13 -17.51 -1.78
N LEU A 161 -7.96 -17.88 -2.28
CA LEU A 161 -7.60 -17.76 -3.69
C LEU A 161 -6.86 -18.97 -4.21
N ARG A 162 -6.88 -19.17 -5.52
CA ARG A 162 -5.99 -20.07 -6.27
C ARG A 162 -5.70 -19.48 -7.64
N PHE A 163 -4.60 -19.88 -8.26
CA PHE A 163 -4.34 -19.58 -9.66
C PHE A 163 -4.91 -20.69 -10.56
N ASN A 164 -5.79 -20.33 -11.49
CA ASN A 164 -6.31 -21.25 -12.49
C ASN A 164 -5.44 -21.19 -13.76
N ARG A 165 -4.68 -22.26 -14.01
CA ARG A 165 -3.75 -22.36 -15.15
C ARG A 165 -4.47 -22.46 -16.49
N ASP A 166 -5.64 -23.11 -16.53
CA ASP A 166 -6.37 -23.35 -17.79
C ASP A 166 -6.88 -22.03 -18.38
N ASP A 167 -7.36 -21.14 -17.49
CA ASP A 167 -7.90 -19.83 -17.86
C ASP A 167 -6.86 -18.69 -17.75
N ASN A 168 -5.67 -18.96 -17.19
CA ASN A 168 -4.66 -17.97 -16.82
C ASN A 168 -5.22 -16.80 -15.96
N VAL A 169 -6.05 -17.12 -14.96
CA VAL A 169 -6.67 -16.13 -14.06
C VAL A 169 -6.54 -16.51 -12.60
N LEU A 170 -6.55 -15.51 -11.72
CA LEU A 170 -6.69 -15.76 -10.29
C LEU A 170 -8.17 -15.96 -9.91
N ASP A 171 -8.51 -17.14 -9.38
CA ASP A 171 -9.83 -17.43 -8.82
C ASP A 171 -9.86 -17.01 -7.34
N VAL A 172 -10.85 -16.20 -6.96
CA VAL A 172 -11.11 -15.75 -5.58
C VAL A 172 -12.40 -16.40 -5.06
N GLY A 173 -12.29 -17.37 -4.15
CA GLY A 173 -13.41 -18.17 -3.67
C GLY A 173 -14.13 -17.59 -2.45
N ALA A 174 -13.43 -16.78 -1.66
CA ALA A 174 -13.99 -16.00 -0.57
C ALA A 174 -13.12 -14.77 -0.33
N CYS A 175 -13.76 -13.67 0.05
CA CYS A 175 -13.09 -12.41 0.30
C CYS A 175 -13.87 -11.67 1.39
N LEU A 176 -13.13 -11.28 2.43
CA LEU A 176 -13.60 -10.57 3.60
C LEU A 176 -12.71 -9.35 3.76
N ILE A 177 -13.33 -8.19 3.91
CA ILE A 177 -12.67 -6.89 4.10
C ILE A 177 -13.39 -6.24 5.27
N THR A 178 -12.72 -6.06 6.40
CA THR A 178 -13.33 -5.43 7.56
C THR A 178 -13.25 -3.91 7.46
N ALA A 179 -14.18 -3.23 8.11
CA ALA A 179 -14.13 -1.78 8.31
C ALA A 179 -13.74 -1.53 9.78
N LEU A 180 -12.65 -0.80 10.00
CA LEU A 180 -12.17 -0.40 11.33
C LEU A 180 -12.05 1.12 11.33
N SER A 181 -12.50 1.80 12.40
CA SER A 181 -12.43 3.27 12.45
C SER A 181 -11.01 3.79 12.65
N ALA A 182 -10.12 2.96 13.21
CA ALA A 182 -8.71 3.31 13.41
C ALA A 182 -7.91 3.36 12.10
N LEU A 183 -8.43 2.81 11.00
CA LEU A 183 -7.77 2.80 9.69
C LEU A 183 -8.45 3.77 8.73
N ASP A 184 -7.68 4.23 7.74
CA ASP A 184 -8.26 4.83 6.56
C ASP A 184 -9.36 3.90 5.98
N PRO A 185 -10.57 4.41 5.67
CA PRO A 185 -11.71 3.58 5.25
C PRO A 185 -11.44 2.66 4.07
N ASP A 186 -10.40 2.97 3.27
CA ASP A 186 -10.10 2.29 2.02
C ASP A 186 -8.86 1.43 2.12
N ALA A 187 -8.05 1.61 3.16
CA ALA A 187 -6.81 0.87 3.35
C ALA A 187 -7.01 -0.66 3.29
N PRO A 188 -8.03 -1.28 3.93
CA PRO A 188 -8.24 -2.72 3.82
C PRO A 188 -8.57 -3.20 2.40
N ALA A 189 -9.44 -2.47 1.70
CA ALA A 189 -9.84 -2.80 0.33
C ALA A 189 -8.68 -2.62 -0.66
N ARG A 190 -7.93 -1.52 -0.51
CA ARG A 190 -6.73 -1.22 -1.27
C ARG A 190 -5.66 -2.29 -1.06
N ALA A 191 -5.31 -2.59 0.19
CA ALA A 191 -4.30 -3.59 0.54
C ALA A 191 -4.65 -4.97 -0.03
N LEU A 192 -5.92 -5.38 0.09
CA LEU A 192 -6.36 -6.63 -0.50
C LEU A 192 -6.27 -6.61 -2.04
N CYS A 193 -6.65 -5.51 -2.67
CA CYS A 193 -6.54 -5.37 -4.12
C CYS A 193 -5.07 -5.47 -4.58
N THR A 194 -4.15 -4.82 -3.87
CA THR A 194 -2.70 -4.94 -4.09
C THR A 194 -2.26 -6.40 -4.03
N LEU A 195 -2.68 -7.17 -3.02
CA LEU A 195 -2.37 -8.61 -2.94
C LEU A 195 -2.91 -9.36 -4.16
N LEU A 196 -4.20 -9.21 -4.46
CA LEU A 196 -4.85 -9.97 -5.53
C LEU A 196 -4.15 -9.74 -6.87
N LEU A 197 -3.80 -8.49 -7.16
CA LEU A 197 -3.10 -8.10 -8.38
C LEU A 197 -1.65 -8.59 -8.40
N ALA A 198 -0.94 -8.47 -7.27
CA ALA A 198 0.40 -9.01 -7.13
C ALA A 198 0.42 -10.54 -7.31
N GLU A 199 -0.56 -11.26 -6.75
CA GLU A 199 -0.65 -12.72 -6.87
C GLU A 199 -1.08 -13.18 -8.25
N ALA A 200 -1.98 -12.46 -8.92
CA ALA A 200 -2.32 -12.70 -10.32
C ALA A 200 -1.07 -12.54 -11.20
N TYR A 201 -0.37 -11.40 -11.06
CA TYR A 201 0.85 -11.12 -11.82
C TYR A 201 1.94 -12.16 -11.56
N ARG A 202 2.22 -12.48 -10.29
CA ARG A 202 3.25 -13.45 -9.91
C ARG A 202 2.95 -14.86 -10.44
N SER A 203 1.68 -15.26 -10.45
CA SER A 203 1.32 -16.64 -10.80
C SER A 203 1.15 -16.87 -12.31
N GLY A 204 0.67 -15.87 -13.06
CA GLY A 204 0.34 -16.02 -14.48
C GLY A 204 0.85 -14.92 -15.42
N GLY A 205 1.51 -13.88 -14.88
CA GLY A 205 1.93 -12.70 -15.65
C GLY A 205 0.79 -11.81 -16.15
N ASP A 206 -0.46 -12.27 -16.04
CA ASP A 206 -1.67 -11.49 -16.28
C ASP A 206 -2.23 -10.96 -14.94
N LEU A 207 -2.92 -9.82 -15.00
CA LEU A 207 -3.55 -9.20 -13.84
C LEU A 207 -5.02 -9.61 -13.67
N SER A 208 -5.56 -10.41 -14.59
CA SER A 208 -6.97 -10.81 -14.58
C SER A 208 -7.30 -11.71 -13.39
N PHE A 209 -8.42 -11.41 -12.73
CA PHE A 209 -8.96 -12.25 -11.67
C PHE A 209 -10.48 -12.25 -11.64
N ARG A 210 -11.06 -13.26 -11.01
CA ARG A 210 -12.52 -13.40 -10.88
C ARG A 210 -12.92 -14.00 -9.54
N PHE A 211 -14.11 -13.64 -9.09
CA PHE A 211 -14.75 -14.17 -7.90
C PHE A 211 -15.61 -15.38 -8.28
N VAL A 212 -15.43 -16.48 -7.57
CA VAL A 212 -16.12 -17.75 -7.80
C VAL A 212 -16.82 -18.24 -6.54
N ARG A 213 -17.90 -19.02 -6.70
CA ARG A 213 -18.68 -19.56 -5.58
C ARG A 213 -17.98 -20.77 -4.95
N GLY A 214 -17.05 -20.48 -4.05
CA GLY A 214 -16.35 -21.49 -3.26
C GLY A 214 -15.29 -22.28 -4.04
N THR A 215 -14.89 -23.43 -3.51
CA THR A 215 -13.72 -24.17 -4.00
C THR A 215 -14.02 -25.24 -5.05
N GLY A 216 -15.28 -25.64 -5.21
CA GLY A 216 -15.70 -26.77 -6.05
C GLY A 216 -16.39 -26.40 -7.36
N ARG A 217 -16.88 -25.16 -7.52
CA ARG A 217 -17.54 -24.68 -8.74
C ARG A 217 -16.98 -23.31 -9.13
N THR A 218 -16.60 -23.14 -10.39
CA THR A 218 -16.17 -21.85 -10.98
C THR A 218 -17.35 -20.94 -11.31
N ALA A 219 -18.52 -21.17 -10.70
CA ALA A 219 -19.71 -20.35 -10.91
C ALA A 219 -19.42 -18.91 -10.42
N PRO A 220 -19.80 -17.87 -11.18
CA PRO A 220 -19.53 -16.49 -10.80
C PRO A 220 -20.10 -16.13 -9.42
N ALA A 221 -19.30 -15.40 -8.64
CA ALA A 221 -19.70 -14.77 -7.40
C ALA A 221 -19.61 -13.24 -7.52
N SER A 222 -20.41 -12.53 -6.72
CA SER A 222 -20.36 -11.08 -6.69
C SER A 222 -19.05 -10.59 -6.07
N MET A 223 -18.55 -9.45 -6.54
CA MET A 223 -17.43 -8.77 -5.87
C MET A 223 -17.84 -8.22 -4.49
N PRO A 224 -16.90 -8.14 -3.54
CA PRO A 224 -17.12 -7.45 -2.27
C PRO A 224 -17.48 -5.99 -2.49
N ARG A 225 -18.48 -5.48 -1.76
CA ARG A 225 -18.92 -4.08 -1.88
C ARG A 225 -17.80 -3.10 -1.53
N ALA A 226 -17.00 -3.40 -0.51
CA ALA A 226 -15.86 -2.55 -0.12
C ALA A 226 -14.87 -2.34 -1.26
N LEU A 227 -14.54 -3.40 -2.02
CA LEU A 227 -13.67 -3.29 -3.20
C LEU A 227 -14.30 -2.41 -4.30
N CYS A 228 -15.59 -2.58 -4.57
CA CYS A 228 -16.30 -1.73 -5.53
C CYS A 228 -16.33 -0.26 -5.11
N ARG A 229 -16.60 0.04 -3.83
CA ARG A 229 -16.63 1.42 -3.29
C ARG A 229 -15.26 2.11 -3.40
N TRP A 230 -14.18 1.37 -3.11
CA TRP A 230 -12.83 1.89 -3.28
C TRP A 230 -12.52 2.15 -4.77
N ALA A 231 -12.80 1.17 -5.64
CA ALA A 231 -12.59 1.31 -7.08
C ALA A 231 -13.35 2.51 -7.68
N GLU A 232 -14.61 2.71 -7.30
CA GLU A 232 -15.42 3.86 -7.72
C GLU A 232 -14.79 5.19 -7.32
N ARG A 233 -14.23 5.29 -6.10
CA ARG A 233 -13.56 6.53 -5.62
C ARG A 233 -12.28 6.85 -6.37
N VAL A 234 -11.54 5.84 -6.80
CA VAL A 234 -10.36 6.02 -7.66
C VAL A 234 -10.72 6.11 -9.16
N GLY A 235 -12.01 6.25 -9.48
CA GLY A 235 -12.48 6.48 -10.85
C GLY A 235 -12.56 5.22 -11.72
N VAL A 236 -12.58 4.02 -11.12
CA VAL A 236 -12.66 2.74 -11.82
C VAL A 236 -14.02 2.07 -11.55
N ALA A 237 -14.88 2.02 -12.57
CA ALA A 237 -16.18 1.36 -12.46
C ALA A 237 -16.04 -0.17 -12.50
N LEU A 238 -16.61 -0.86 -11.51
CA LEU A 238 -16.61 -2.32 -11.42
C LEU A 238 -18.02 -2.89 -11.49
N ASP A 239 -18.25 -3.89 -12.35
CA ASP A 239 -19.50 -4.65 -12.35
C ASP A 239 -19.47 -5.73 -11.26
N ARG A 240 -20.02 -5.37 -10.09
CA ARG A 240 -20.11 -6.28 -8.93
C ARG A 240 -20.73 -7.64 -9.28
N ARG A 241 -21.76 -7.68 -10.15
CA ARG A 241 -22.50 -8.93 -10.45
C ARG A 241 -21.70 -9.85 -11.37
N ARG A 242 -20.91 -9.27 -12.27
CA ARG A 242 -20.04 -10.04 -13.18
C ARG A 242 -18.93 -10.75 -12.42
N GLY A 243 -18.42 -10.16 -11.34
CA GLY A 243 -17.41 -10.81 -10.50
C GLY A 243 -16.08 -11.04 -11.22
N LYS A 244 -15.79 -10.30 -12.29
CA LYS A 244 -14.57 -10.46 -13.10
C LYS A 244 -13.91 -9.11 -13.31
N ILE A 245 -12.60 -9.07 -13.19
CA ILE A 245 -11.76 -7.92 -13.49
C ILE A 245 -10.80 -8.36 -14.60
N ASP A 246 -10.90 -7.69 -15.75
CA ASP A 246 -9.98 -7.90 -16.88
C ASP A 246 -8.65 -7.17 -16.67
N ARG A 247 -7.67 -7.52 -17.49
CA ARG A 247 -6.31 -6.98 -17.44
C ARG A 247 -6.23 -5.45 -17.40
N ASP A 248 -6.98 -4.75 -18.25
CA ASP A 248 -6.88 -3.29 -18.37
C ASP A 248 -7.46 -2.60 -17.14
N THR A 249 -8.60 -3.11 -16.64
CA THR A 249 -9.20 -2.66 -15.39
C THR A 249 -8.27 -2.96 -14.21
N ALA A 250 -7.71 -4.16 -14.18
CA ALA A 250 -6.78 -4.61 -13.15
C ALA A 250 -5.50 -3.76 -13.10
N LEU A 251 -4.94 -3.38 -14.26
CA LEU A 251 -3.76 -2.52 -14.32
C LEU A 251 -4.02 -1.13 -13.76
N ARG A 252 -5.17 -0.52 -14.10
CA ARG A 252 -5.57 0.77 -13.54
C ARG A 252 -5.69 0.68 -12.03
N LEU A 253 -6.40 -0.35 -11.52
CA LEU A 253 -6.50 -0.58 -10.08
C LEU A 253 -5.14 -0.79 -9.43
N PHE A 254 -4.19 -1.48 -10.08
CA PHE A 254 -2.88 -1.73 -9.49
C PHE A 254 -2.08 -0.44 -9.29
N ILE A 255 -2.12 0.45 -10.29
CA ILE A 255 -1.47 1.77 -10.22
C ILE A 255 -2.05 2.60 -9.07
N GLU A 256 -3.37 2.57 -8.85
CA GLU A 256 -3.99 3.24 -7.72
C GLU A 256 -3.67 2.56 -6.37
N ALA A 257 -3.56 1.22 -6.38
CA ALA A 257 -3.41 0.44 -5.16
C ALA A 257 -2.02 0.58 -4.52
N VAL A 258 -0.97 0.82 -5.32
CA VAL A 258 0.40 1.06 -4.81
C VAL A 258 0.61 2.44 -4.18
N ASN A 259 -0.43 3.28 -4.13
CA ASN A 259 -0.47 4.56 -3.41
C ASN A 259 0.72 5.49 -3.70
N VAL A 260 1.00 5.72 -4.98
CA VAL A 260 2.07 6.61 -5.43
C VAL A 260 1.57 8.03 -5.70
N GLY A 261 2.47 9.02 -5.67
CA GLY A 261 2.18 10.41 -6.03
C GLY A 261 1.70 10.58 -7.47
N ASP A 262 1.05 11.70 -7.75
CA ASP A 262 0.36 11.96 -9.02
C ASP A 262 1.28 11.91 -10.24
N GLU A 263 2.51 12.42 -10.10
CA GLU A 263 3.49 12.41 -11.18
C GLU A 263 3.93 10.99 -11.54
N LEU A 264 4.36 10.20 -10.55
CA LEU A 264 4.69 8.80 -10.74
C LEU A 264 3.48 8.02 -11.29
N ARG A 265 2.27 8.31 -10.81
CA ARG A 265 1.03 7.72 -11.35
C ARG A 265 0.86 8.02 -12.84
N GLY A 266 1.11 9.26 -13.27
CA GLY A 266 1.11 9.67 -14.68
C GLY A 266 2.12 8.90 -15.51
N ARG A 267 3.36 8.76 -15.02
CA ARG A 267 4.44 8.01 -15.70
C ARG A 267 4.14 6.52 -15.81
N LEU A 268 3.55 5.91 -14.78
CA LEU A 268 3.11 4.51 -14.81
C LEU A 268 2.01 4.30 -15.86
N ARG A 269 1.03 5.21 -15.94
CA ARG A 269 -0.02 5.16 -16.96
C ARG A 269 0.52 5.31 -18.39
N ALA A 270 1.58 6.10 -18.58
CA ALA A 270 2.29 6.20 -19.85
C ALA A 270 3.11 4.94 -20.19
N SER A 271 3.55 4.19 -19.18
CA SER A 271 4.41 3.02 -19.30
C SER A 271 3.65 1.68 -19.26
N GLN A 272 2.50 1.60 -19.94
CA GLN A 272 1.53 0.49 -19.78
C GLN A 272 2.15 -0.92 -19.89
N GLU A 273 3.12 -1.12 -20.78
CA GLU A 273 3.74 -2.44 -21.00
C GLU A 273 4.55 -2.94 -19.79
N SER A 274 5.14 -2.02 -19.01
CA SER A 274 5.98 -2.35 -17.85
C SER A 274 5.29 -2.04 -16.53
N ALA A 275 4.19 -1.29 -16.53
CA ALA A 275 3.51 -0.81 -15.33
C ALA A 275 3.11 -1.94 -14.37
N ALA A 276 2.63 -3.09 -14.87
CA ALA A 276 2.29 -4.24 -14.02
C ALA A 276 3.50 -4.77 -13.23
N ALA A 277 4.66 -4.91 -13.91
CA ALA A 277 5.89 -5.38 -13.29
C ALA A 277 6.42 -4.37 -12.27
N ILE A 278 6.33 -3.08 -12.60
CA ILE A 278 6.77 -1.99 -11.73
C ILE A 278 5.88 -1.92 -10.47
N CYS A 279 4.56 -1.97 -10.63
CA CYS A 279 3.62 -1.99 -9.50
C CYS A 279 3.84 -3.21 -8.60
N HIS A 280 4.09 -4.38 -9.17
CA HIS A 280 4.47 -5.56 -8.39
C HIS A 280 5.80 -5.35 -7.65
N GLY A 281 6.79 -4.72 -8.28
CA GLY A 281 8.06 -4.39 -7.65
C GLY A 281 7.90 -3.41 -6.47
N ILE A 282 7.00 -2.43 -6.57
CA ILE A 282 6.65 -1.53 -5.45
C ILE A 282 5.91 -2.32 -4.35
N ALA A 283 4.85 -3.06 -4.71
CA ALA A 283 4.02 -3.80 -3.77
C ALA A 283 4.78 -4.90 -2.99
N SER A 284 5.85 -5.45 -3.58
CA SER A 284 6.72 -6.44 -2.93
C SER A 284 7.86 -5.83 -2.12
N GLY A 285 7.95 -4.50 -2.07
CA GLY A 285 9.05 -3.78 -1.38
C GLY A 285 10.40 -3.89 -2.09
N LEU A 286 10.44 -4.37 -3.33
CA LEU A 286 11.68 -4.44 -4.11
C LEU A 286 12.18 -3.04 -4.50
N TRP A 287 11.24 -2.19 -4.93
CA TRP A 287 11.49 -0.81 -5.33
C TRP A 287 10.75 0.15 -4.40
N HIS A 288 11.46 1.17 -3.94
CA HIS A 288 10.82 2.31 -3.28
C HIS A 288 10.17 3.22 -4.35
N PRO A 289 8.99 3.83 -4.12
CA PRO A 289 8.35 4.71 -5.10
C PRO A 289 9.28 5.80 -5.67
N ALA A 290 10.06 6.46 -4.80
CA ALA A 290 11.06 7.45 -5.22
C ALA A 290 12.11 6.86 -6.19
N GLU A 291 12.54 5.62 -6.00
CA GLU A 291 13.50 4.99 -6.90
C GLU A 291 12.89 4.75 -8.28
N VAL A 292 11.61 4.32 -8.32
CA VAL A 292 10.90 4.07 -9.57
C VAL A 292 10.73 5.37 -10.36
N GLU A 293 10.37 6.45 -9.68
CA GLU A 293 10.21 7.76 -10.31
C GLU A 293 11.51 8.25 -10.96
N ILE A 294 12.62 8.14 -10.23
CA ILE A 294 13.95 8.48 -10.75
C ILE A 294 14.35 7.58 -11.91
N LEU A 295 14.17 6.26 -11.80
CA LEU A 295 14.51 5.33 -12.88
C LEU A 295 13.69 5.61 -14.13
N LEU A 296 12.38 5.86 -14.01
CA LEU A 296 11.50 6.22 -15.13
C LEU A 296 11.92 7.53 -15.81
N ALA A 297 12.52 8.47 -15.09
CA ALA A 297 12.94 9.76 -15.62
C ALA A 297 14.36 9.76 -16.19
N TRP A 298 15.32 9.14 -15.49
CA TRP A 298 16.76 9.30 -15.75
C TRP A 298 17.38 8.15 -16.54
N SER A 299 16.77 6.96 -16.49
CA SER A 299 17.29 5.80 -17.21
C SER A 299 16.94 5.88 -18.69
N THR A 300 17.87 5.43 -19.52
CA THR A 300 17.65 5.30 -20.98
C THR A 300 16.76 4.10 -21.34
N ALA A 301 16.63 3.12 -20.45
CA ALA A 301 15.87 1.90 -20.67
C ALA A 301 15.09 1.47 -19.41
N PRO A 302 14.23 2.35 -18.85
CA PRO A 302 13.67 2.18 -17.50
C PRO A 302 12.88 0.88 -17.33
N GLY A 303 12.12 0.46 -18.35
CA GLY A 303 11.39 -0.79 -18.33
C GLY A 303 12.29 -2.03 -18.26
N SER A 304 13.48 -1.98 -18.87
CA SER A 304 14.48 -3.07 -18.78
C SER A 304 15.11 -3.09 -17.39
N THR A 305 15.55 -1.94 -16.89
CA THR A 305 16.24 -1.77 -15.61
C THR A 305 15.33 -2.19 -14.44
N LEU A 306 14.10 -1.66 -14.36
CA LEU A 306 13.14 -1.97 -13.30
C LEU A 306 12.70 -3.45 -13.27
N ARG A 307 12.84 -4.15 -14.39
CA ARG A 307 12.53 -5.58 -14.53
C ARG A 307 13.78 -6.48 -14.48
N GLY A 308 14.98 -5.91 -14.37
CA GLY A 308 16.23 -6.65 -14.36
C GLY A 308 16.47 -7.48 -15.62
N LEU A 309 16.02 -7.02 -16.79
CA LEU A 309 16.10 -7.79 -18.03
C LEU A 309 17.50 -7.80 -18.66
N THR A 310 18.36 -6.85 -18.27
CA THR A 310 19.72 -6.76 -18.77
C THR A 310 20.55 -7.95 -18.29
N ASN A 311 21.12 -8.69 -19.25
CA ASN A 311 21.96 -9.84 -18.94
C ASN A 311 23.30 -9.36 -18.34
N PRO A 312 23.71 -9.86 -17.16
CA PRO A 312 25.01 -9.51 -16.57
C PRO A 312 26.24 -9.81 -17.46
N ILE A 313 26.08 -10.68 -18.47
CA ILE A 313 27.12 -10.94 -19.48
C ILE A 313 27.36 -9.68 -20.34
N ASP A 314 26.33 -8.87 -20.58
CA ASP A 314 26.45 -7.56 -21.22
C ASP A 314 26.92 -6.52 -20.19
N ARG A 315 28.21 -6.60 -19.84
CA ARG A 315 28.82 -5.85 -18.73
C ARG A 315 28.62 -4.35 -18.84
N ALA A 316 28.69 -3.79 -20.05
CA ALA A 316 28.56 -2.35 -20.26
C ALA A 316 27.14 -1.87 -19.92
N ARG A 317 26.11 -2.51 -20.49
CA ARG A 317 24.72 -2.15 -20.18
C ARG A 317 24.36 -2.43 -18.73
N TYR A 318 24.82 -3.56 -18.19
CA TYR A 318 24.57 -3.90 -16.79
C TYR A 318 25.24 -2.92 -15.83
N ALA A 319 26.44 -2.41 -16.14
CA ALA A 319 27.08 -1.35 -15.37
C ALA A 319 26.29 -0.02 -15.43
N CYS A 320 25.76 0.35 -16.60
CA CYS A 320 24.88 1.52 -16.73
C CYS A 320 23.61 1.38 -15.87
N ASP A 321 22.96 0.21 -15.90
CA ASP A 321 21.79 -0.07 -15.05
C ASP A 321 22.12 0.03 -13.56
N ILE A 322 23.30 -0.45 -13.15
CA ILE A 322 23.77 -0.33 -11.76
C ILE A 322 23.91 1.15 -11.37
N LEU A 323 24.50 1.98 -12.23
CA LEU A 323 24.68 3.41 -11.96
C LEU A 323 23.32 4.13 -11.85
N ASP A 324 22.38 3.84 -12.76
CA ASP A 324 21.03 4.42 -12.71
C ASP A 324 20.31 4.00 -11.41
N VAL A 325 20.42 2.73 -11.00
CA VAL A 325 19.82 2.23 -9.75
C VAL A 325 20.49 2.86 -8.52
N ARG A 326 21.81 3.05 -8.51
CA ARG A 326 22.52 3.72 -7.41
C ARG A 326 22.07 5.17 -7.28
N ALA A 327 21.96 5.89 -8.39
CA ALA A 327 21.46 7.26 -8.38
C ALA A 327 20.04 7.34 -7.80
N ALA A 328 19.15 6.45 -8.24
CA ALA A 328 17.80 6.35 -7.71
C ALA A 328 17.77 6.02 -6.20
N MET A 329 18.65 5.14 -5.73
CA MET A 329 18.79 4.79 -4.32
C MET A 329 19.26 5.97 -3.46
N LEU A 330 20.18 6.81 -3.94
CA LEU A 330 20.62 8.02 -3.24
C LEU A 330 19.47 9.01 -3.07
N VAL A 331 18.74 9.31 -4.15
CA VAL A 331 17.57 10.20 -4.06
C VAL A 331 16.53 9.64 -3.10
N ALA A 332 16.28 8.33 -3.14
CA ALA A 332 15.36 7.69 -2.21
C ALA A 332 15.84 7.71 -0.76
N ALA A 333 17.16 7.72 -0.51
CA ALA A 333 17.72 7.90 0.83
C ALA A 333 17.45 9.33 1.34
N ALA A 334 17.67 10.35 0.51
CA ALA A 334 17.31 11.73 0.86
C ALA A 334 15.81 11.90 1.10
N HIS A 335 14.97 11.30 0.22
CA HIS A 335 13.51 11.32 0.37
C HIS A 335 13.06 10.73 1.72
N ARG A 336 13.59 9.56 2.10
CA ARG A 336 13.30 8.94 3.41
C ARG A 336 13.82 9.76 4.58
N ARG A 337 15.03 10.31 4.48
CA ARG A 337 15.62 11.15 5.53
C ARG A 337 14.78 12.39 5.82
N ILE A 338 14.25 13.02 4.78
CA ILE A 338 13.32 14.15 4.90
C ILE A 338 11.99 13.68 5.48
N ALA A 339 11.44 12.56 4.98
CA ALA A 339 10.16 12.03 5.45
C ALA A 339 10.17 11.65 6.94
N ALA A 340 11.30 11.17 7.47
CA ALA A 340 11.48 10.89 8.89
C ALA A 340 11.43 12.15 9.79
N GLY A 341 11.77 13.32 9.26
CA GLY A 341 11.78 14.58 10.00
C GLY A 341 12.91 14.66 11.04
N ASP A 342 12.60 15.16 12.24
CA ASP A 342 13.56 15.33 13.35
C ASP A 342 13.78 14.02 14.15
N ASP A 343 13.02 12.95 13.87
CA ASP A 343 13.09 11.69 14.61
C ASP A 343 13.97 10.65 13.88
N GLU A 344 15.23 10.53 14.31
CA GLU A 344 16.17 9.53 13.76
C GLU A 344 15.79 8.09 14.11
N ALA A 345 14.89 7.86 15.09
CA ALA A 345 14.47 6.52 15.49
C ALA A 345 13.45 5.87 14.52
N LEU A 346 12.86 6.66 13.61
CA LEU A 346 11.84 6.24 12.64
C LEU A 346 12.44 6.09 11.24
N LEU A 347 13.24 5.04 11.04
CA LEU A 347 13.75 4.67 9.71
C LEU A 347 12.91 3.60 8.99
N ASP A 348 11.88 3.08 9.64
CA ASP A 348 10.88 2.25 8.98
C ASP A 348 9.85 3.15 8.27
N ALA A 349 9.67 2.93 6.97
CA ALA A 349 8.91 3.79 6.05
C ALA A 349 7.41 3.96 6.41
N GLU A 350 6.92 3.28 7.44
CA GLU A 350 5.52 3.31 7.88
C GLU A 350 5.21 4.52 8.77
N ASP A 351 6.22 5.14 9.39
CA ASP A 351 6.08 6.26 10.32
C ASP A 351 6.74 7.54 9.78
N ALA A 352 6.37 7.95 8.56
CA ALA A 352 6.84 9.22 8.01
C ALA A 352 6.32 10.39 8.87
N GLY A 353 7.23 11.12 9.51
CA GLY A 353 6.93 12.33 10.28
C GLY A 353 6.38 13.48 9.41
N GLN A 354 6.60 13.45 8.09
CA GLN A 354 6.00 14.40 7.14
C GLN A 354 5.83 13.82 5.74
N GLN A 355 4.96 14.44 4.94
CA GLN A 355 4.82 14.11 3.52
C GLN A 355 5.93 14.75 2.69
N VAL A 356 6.50 13.98 1.77
CA VAL A 356 7.56 14.45 0.86
C VAL A 356 7.15 14.18 -0.58
N GLY A 357 6.94 15.26 -1.34
CA GLY A 357 6.77 15.23 -2.78
C GLY A 357 8.11 15.05 -3.50
N LEU A 358 8.06 14.29 -4.59
CA LEU A 358 9.17 14.12 -5.53
C LEU A 358 8.62 14.33 -6.94
N SER A 359 9.45 14.97 -7.78
CA SER A 359 9.22 15.17 -9.21
C SER A 359 10.55 15.04 -9.93
N ALA A 360 10.66 14.18 -10.93
CA ALA A 360 11.95 13.86 -11.58
C ALA A 360 12.00 14.32 -13.04
N ASP A 361 12.95 15.17 -13.38
CA ASP A 361 13.11 15.72 -14.73
C ASP A 361 14.02 14.84 -15.61
N GLY A 362 13.82 14.90 -16.93
CA GLY A 362 14.62 14.14 -17.91
C GLY A 362 16.07 14.62 -18.05
N ASP A 363 16.43 15.75 -17.44
CA ASP A 363 17.77 16.35 -17.44
C ASP A 363 18.68 15.78 -16.32
N ARG A 364 18.24 14.70 -15.65
CA ARG A 364 18.88 14.09 -14.47
C ARG A 364 18.85 14.96 -13.22
N THR A 365 17.87 15.85 -13.11
CA THR A 365 17.55 16.54 -11.87
C THR A 365 16.19 16.11 -11.34
N CYS A 366 15.92 16.41 -10.08
CA CYS A 366 14.61 16.20 -9.46
C CYS A 366 14.32 17.31 -8.44
N CYS A 367 13.05 17.52 -8.14
CA CYS A 367 12.59 18.44 -7.12
C CYS A 367 12.02 17.66 -5.93
N LEU A 368 12.47 17.98 -4.73
CA LEU A 368 11.90 17.51 -3.47
C LEU A 368 11.13 18.66 -2.82
N THR A 369 9.93 18.37 -2.31
CA THR A 369 9.08 19.34 -1.59
C THR A 369 8.57 18.73 -0.29
N ALA A 370 8.66 19.46 0.81
CA ALA A 370 8.14 19.04 2.10
C ALA A 370 7.85 20.28 2.99
N ASP A 371 7.19 20.08 4.12
CA ASP A 371 6.95 21.17 5.08
C ASP A 371 8.27 21.71 5.64
N ARG A 372 9.26 20.81 5.86
CA ARG A 372 10.63 21.17 6.24
C ARG A 372 11.63 20.18 5.66
N ILE A 373 12.54 20.67 4.84
CA ILE A 373 13.72 19.95 4.34
C ILE A 373 14.93 20.46 5.12
N ASP A 374 15.49 19.58 5.95
CA ASP A 374 16.71 19.82 6.70
C ASP A 374 17.65 18.63 6.52
N LEU A 375 18.75 18.87 5.79
CA LEU A 375 19.81 17.89 5.52
C LEU A 375 21.16 18.47 5.93
N THR A 376 21.17 19.30 6.98
CA THR A 376 22.38 19.96 7.48
C THR A 376 23.43 18.95 7.94
N ASP A 377 22.99 17.80 8.46
CA ASP A 377 23.83 16.65 8.84
C ASP A 377 24.54 15.99 7.64
N TRP A 378 24.06 16.19 6.41
CA TRP A 378 24.67 15.67 5.19
C TRP A 378 25.52 16.71 4.46
N LEU A 379 25.53 17.97 4.90
CA LEU A 379 26.19 19.06 4.19
C LEU A 379 27.72 18.94 4.26
N LEU A 380 28.39 19.08 3.11
CA LEU A 380 29.85 19.15 2.98
C LEU A 380 30.29 20.55 2.56
N GLY A 381 30.83 21.34 3.50
CA GLY A 381 31.34 22.69 3.27
C GLY A 381 30.24 23.76 3.18
N GLY A 382 30.58 24.91 2.57
CA GLY A 382 29.68 25.95 2.05
C GLY A 382 28.63 26.61 2.98
N PRO A 383 27.94 27.67 2.51
CA PRO A 383 26.77 28.22 3.20
C PRO A 383 25.59 27.25 3.11
N SER A 384 24.86 27.08 4.22
CA SER A 384 23.63 26.27 4.27
C SER A 384 22.42 27.11 3.85
N ALA A 385 21.59 26.56 2.96
CA ALA A 385 20.26 27.07 2.64
C ALA A 385 19.14 26.33 3.41
N PHE A 386 19.51 25.54 4.42
CA PHE A 386 18.57 24.80 5.26
C PHE A 386 18.15 25.59 6.51
N PRO A 387 16.92 25.36 7.02
CA PRO A 387 15.87 24.55 6.41
C PRO A 387 15.24 25.24 5.19
N THR A 388 14.74 24.45 4.24
CA THR A 388 13.96 24.91 3.07
C THR A 388 12.67 24.12 2.93
N THR A 389 11.72 24.56 2.11
CA THR A 389 10.49 23.79 1.78
C THR A 389 10.59 23.09 0.42
N GLN A 390 11.53 23.53 -0.41
CA GLN A 390 11.75 23.00 -1.75
C GLN A 390 13.25 22.95 -2.04
N MET A 391 13.71 21.88 -2.68
CA MET A 391 15.09 21.70 -3.07
C MET A 391 15.19 21.01 -4.44
N ARG A 392 15.98 21.56 -5.35
CA ARG A 392 16.35 20.87 -6.59
C ARG A 392 17.64 20.09 -6.39
N LEU A 393 17.66 18.86 -6.87
CA LEU A 393 18.70 17.90 -6.57
C LEU A 393 19.14 17.18 -7.85
N THR A 394 20.42 16.86 -7.93
CA THR A 394 21.00 15.92 -8.91
C THR A 394 21.93 14.98 -8.16
N VAL A 395 22.28 13.85 -8.78
CA VAL A 395 23.26 12.92 -8.22
C VAL A 395 24.61 13.06 -8.92
N ALA A 396 25.68 13.08 -8.13
CA ALA A 396 27.05 12.83 -8.57
C ALA A 396 27.54 11.49 -7.99
N ASP A 397 27.55 10.46 -8.83
CA ASP A 397 27.93 9.10 -8.45
C ASP A 397 28.87 8.50 -9.49
N ALA A 398 30.11 8.21 -9.06
CA ALA A 398 31.18 7.73 -9.94
C ALA A 398 32.26 7.01 -9.14
N GLU A 399 33.17 6.33 -9.85
CA GLU A 399 34.40 5.82 -9.25
C GLU A 399 35.32 6.99 -8.83
N PRO A 400 36.20 6.79 -7.83
CA PRO A 400 36.98 7.88 -7.22
C PRO A 400 37.78 8.75 -8.19
N ASP A 401 38.27 8.19 -9.29
CA ASP A 401 39.03 8.87 -10.33
C ASP A 401 38.18 9.76 -11.24
N GLN A 402 36.88 9.48 -11.35
CA GLN A 402 35.91 10.21 -12.19
C GLN A 402 35.05 11.22 -11.41
N LEU A 403 35.12 11.21 -10.07
CA LEU A 403 34.27 12.05 -9.21
C LEU A 403 34.29 13.53 -9.61
N GLU A 404 35.48 14.12 -9.82
CA GLU A 404 35.61 15.56 -10.09
C GLU A 404 34.84 16.00 -11.35
N GLU A 405 34.93 15.23 -12.44
CA GLU A 405 34.20 15.50 -13.68
C GLU A 405 32.69 15.39 -13.48
N VAL A 406 32.23 14.33 -12.80
CA VAL A 406 30.81 14.10 -12.55
C VAL A 406 30.21 15.19 -11.65
N PHE A 407 30.98 15.70 -10.67
CA PHE A 407 30.58 16.84 -9.86
C PHE A 407 30.44 18.11 -10.69
N HIS A 408 31.38 18.41 -11.59
CA HIS A 408 31.26 19.59 -12.46
C HIS A 408 29.99 19.53 -13.31
N VAL A 409 29.72 18.40 -13.96
CA VAL A 409 28.49 18.21 -14.74
C VAL A 409 27.23 18.37 -13.89
N ALA A 410 27.25 17.85 -12.66
CA ALA A 410 26.14 17.97 -11.73
C ALA A 410 25.91 19.42 -11.26
N ILE A 411 26.98 20.15 -10.95
CA ILE A 411 26.93 21.57 -10.57
C ILE A 411 26.40 22.42 -11.73
N ASP A 412 26.88 22.20 -12.95
CA ASP A 412 26.47 22.96 -14.13
C ASP A 412 24.97 22.82 -14.42
N ARG A 413 24.38 21.64 -14.18
CA ARG A 413 22.92 21.42 -14.28
C ARG A 413 22.12 22.26 -13.30
N LEU A 414 22.70 22.58 -12.15
CA LEU A 414 22.03 23.27 -11.05
C LEU A 414 22.35 24.77 -10.99
N ALA A 415 23.39 25.24 -11.66
CA ALA A 415 23.86 26.63 -11.58
C ALA A 415 22.83 27.69 -12.00
N GLN A 416 21.79 27.30 -12.76
CA GLN A 416 20.72 28.19 -13.22
C GLN A 416 19.42 28.07 -12.40
N VAL A 417 19.43 27.25 -11.35
CA VAL A 417 18.24 27.00 -10.54
C VAL A 417 18.07 28.13 -9.53
N ASN A 418 16.86 28.70 -9.46
CA ASN A 418 16.50 29.62 -8.39
C ASN A 418 16.12 28.83 -7.13
N GLY A 419 16.72 29.17 -5.99
CA GLY A 419 16.41 28.56 -4.68
C GLY A 419 17.45 27.54 -4.22
N ALA A 420 17.07 26.67 -3.29
CA ALA A 420 17.97 25.66 -2.74
C ALA A 420 18.28 24.59 -3.79
N ALA A 421 19.56 24.44 -4.12
CA ALA A 421 20.05 23.46 -5.08
C ALA A 421 21.18 22.62 -4.47
N ALA A 422 21.17 21.31 -4.71
CA ALA A 422 22.13 20.38 -4.11
C ALA A 422 22.61 19.26 -5.06
N VAL A 423 23.91 18.98 -5.03
CA VAL A 423 24.48 17.74 -5.57
C VAL A 423 24.54 16.70 -4.47
N LEU A 424 23.85 15.58 -4.66
CA LEU A 424 23.86 14.43 -3.76
C LEU A 424 24.91 13.41 -4.21
N CYS A 425 25.71 12.92 -3.27
CA CYS A 425 26.79 11.97 -3.55
C CYS A 425 26.94 10.93 -2.42
N PRO A 426 27.56 9.77 -2.70
CA PRO A 426 27.93 8.81 -1.67
C PRO A 426 29.01 9.35 -0.72
N ARG A 427 29.13 8.70 0.44
CA ARG A 427 30.12 9.00 1.49
C ARG A 427 31.58 8.89 1.02
N ASP A 428 31.83 8.19 -0.08
CA ASP A 428 33.18 7.98 -0.62
C ASP A 428 33.91 9.30 -0.92
N ILE A 429 33.20 10.41 -1.17
CA ILE A 429 33.83 11.73 -1.36
C ILE A 429 34.66 12.18 -0.15
N LEU A 430 34.30 11.73 1.06
CA LEU A 430 35.05 12.05 2.28
C LEU A 430 36.43 11.37 2.33
N SER A 431 36.58 10.27 1.59
CA SER A 431 37.84 9.53 1.45
C SER A 431 38.72 10.03 0.30
N SER A 432 38.22 10.99 -0.50
CA SER A 432 38.98 11.58 -1.60
C SER A 432 40.13 12.46 -1.09
N ASN A 433 41.11 12.70 -1.97
CA ASN A 433 42.22 13.62 -1.69
C ASN A 433 41.67 15.03 -1.34
N GLU A 434 42.20 15.63 -0.27
CA GLU A 434 41.78 16.94 0.24
C GLU A 434 41.78 18.03 -0.83
N THR A 435 42.82 18.13 -1.66
CA THR A 435 42.91 19.11 -2.76
C THR A 435 41.83 18.90 -3.83
N ARG A 436 41.42 17.65 -4.08
CA ARG A 436 40.29 17.37 -5.00
C ARG A 436 38.98 17.80 -4.36
N ARG A 437 38.76 17.45 -3.09
CA ARG A 437 37.56 17.82 -2.34
C ARG A 437 37.39 19.34 -2.26
N GLU A 438 38.46 20.08 -1.95
CA GLU A 438 38.46 21.55 -1.91
C GLU A 438 38.09 22.18 -3.26
N ARG A 439 38.59 21.63 -4.38
CA ARG A 439 38.23 22.09 -5.73
C ARG A 439 36.74 21.89 -6.02
N ILE A 440 36.19 20.73 -5.65
CA ILE A 440 34.77 20.41 -5.82
C ILE A 440 33.91 21.37 -4.97
N VAL A 441 34.22 21.52 -3.67
CA VAL A 441 33.51 22.44 -2.77
C VAL A 441 33.58 23.87 -3.28
N SER A 442 34.76 24.34 -3.68
CA SER A 442 34.94 25.70 -4.21
C SER A 442 34.16 25.93 -5.51
N ALA A 443 34.01 24.91 -6.35
CA ALA A 443 33.22 25.00 -7.57
C ALA A 443 31.72 25.08 -7.25
N ALA A 444 31.24 24.28 -6.30
CA ALA A 444 29.86 24.28 -5.86
C ALA A 444 29.48 25.60 -5.17
N ASP A 445 30.34 26.13 -4.29
CA ASP A 445 30.15 27.41 -3.61
C ASP A 445 30.03 28.58 -4.61
N ARG A 446 30.88 28.61 -5.65
CA ARG A 446 30.80 29.63 -6.71
C ARG A 446 29.49 29.57 -7.50
N ALA A 447 28.89 28.39 -7.61
CA ALA A 447 27.62 28.17 -8.29
C ALA A 447 26.40 28.33 -7.35
N GLY A 448 26.62 28.55 -6.05
CA GLY A 448 25.53 28.57 -5.06
C GLY A 448 24.86 27.21 -4.86
N VAL A 449 25.59 26.12 -5.11
CA VAL A 449 25.08 24.74 -5.04
C VAL A 449 25.65 24.05 -3.80
N MET A 450 24.79 23.42 -3.00
CA MET A 450 25.20 22.64 -1.83
C MET A 450 25.73 21.26 -2.25
N ILE A 451 26.63 20.68 -1.46
CA ILE A 451 27.04 19.29 -1.61
C ILE A 451 26.49 18.49 -0.43
N LEU A 452 25.66 17.49 -0.73
CA LEU A 452 25.08 16.58 0.24
C LEU A 452 25.76 15.22 0.14
N VAL A 453 26.26 14.74 1.26
CA VAL A 453 26.97 13.47 1.40
C VAL A 453 26.08 12.50 2.12
N ALA A 454 25.47 11.60 1.36
CA ALA A 454 24.65 10.54 1.91
C ALA A 454 25.52 9.56 2.73
N PRO A 455 24.98 8.91 3.79
CA PRO A 455 25.75 7.99 4.63
C PRO A 455 26.19 6.71 3.89
N GLU A 456 25.60 6.41 2.74
CA GLU A 456 25.89 5.24 1.92
C GLU A 456 27.25 5.26 1.24
N TYR A 457 27.86 4.08 1.10
CA TYR A 457 29.10 3.86 0.34
C TYR A 457 28.83 3.17 -0.99
N THR A 458 29.61 3.54 -2.01
CA THR A 458 29.58 3.05 -3.39
C THR A 458 29.62 1.51 -3.50
N PRO A 459 30.55 0.78 -2.84
CA PRO A 459 30.58 -0.68 -2.94
C PRO A 459 29.31 -1.34 -2.39
N GLY A 460 28.83 -0.87 -1.24
CA GLY A 460 27.61 -1.38 -0.61
C GLY A 460 26.36 -1.09 -1.45
N MET A 461 26.29 0.08 -2.08
CA MET A 461 25.23 0.43 -3.01
C MET A 461 25.26 -0.41 -4.28
N THR A 462 26.44 -0.65 -4.85
CA THR A 462 26.61 -1.52 -6.03
C THR A 462 26.09 -2.93 -5.77
N ILE A 463 26.44 -3.53 -4.62
CA ILE A 463 25.95 -4.85 -4.22
C ILE A 463 24.42 -4.86 -4.09
N ARG A 464 23.85 -3.83 -3.44
CA ARG A 464 22.39 -3.69 -3.29
C ARG A 464 21.68 -3.50 -4.63
N ALA A 465 22.24 -2.68 -5.52
CA ALA A 465 21.71 -2.44 -6.86
C ALA A 465 21.70 -3.72 -7.70
N ALA A 466 22.82 -4.45 -7.74
CA ALA A 466 22.92 -5.74 -8.41
C ALA A 466 21.93 -6.77 -7.82
N GLY A 467 21.76 -6.76 -6.49
CA GLY A 467 20.77 -7.58 -5.79
C GLY A 467 19.33 -7.23 -6.20
N LYS A 468 18.99 -5.95 -6.32
CA LYS A 468 17.68 -5.48 -6.80
C LYS A 468 17.42 -5.91 -8.23
N LEU A 469 18.36 -5.69 -9.15
CA LEU A 469 18.25 -6.14 -10.55
C LEU A 469 18.06 -7.66 -10.65
N THR A 470 18.80 -8.42 -9.84
CA THR A 470 18.66 -9.89 -9.81
C THR A 470 17.30 -10.32 -9.27
N ARG A 471 16.82 -9.72 -8.18
CA ARG A 471 15.48 -10.02 -7.64
C ARG A 471 14.37 -9.60 -8.59
N ALA A 472 14.49 -8.46 -9.28
CA ALA A 472 13.53 -8.00 -10.28
C ALA A 472 13.38 -9.01 -11.42
N ARG A 473 14.50 -9.57 -11.88
CA ARG A 473 14.54 -10.62 -12.90
C ARG A 473 13.84 -11.90 -12.45
N THR A 474 14.09 -12.35 -11.22
CA THR A 474 13.50 -13.58 -10.67
C THR A 474 12.05 -13.40 -10.24
N ALA A 475 11.59 -12.18 -9.92
CA ALA A 475 10.20 -11.93 -9.54
C ALA A 475 9.19 -12.27 -10.64
N ARG A 476 9.66 -12.50 -11.88
CA ARG A 476 8.86 -12.93 -13.03
C ARG A 476 8.95 -14.44 -13.31
N GLN A 477 10.00 -15.11 -12.83
CA GLN A 477 10.25 -16.54 -13.04
C GLN A 477 9.55 -17.36 -11.96
#